data_AF-A0A9D1UUZ9-F1
#
_entry.id   AF-A0A9D1UUZ9-F1
#
_cell.length_a   1.000
_cell.length_b   1.000
_cell.length_c   1.000
_cell.angle_alpha   90.00
_cell.angle_beta   90.00
_cell.angle_gamma   90.00
#
_symmetry.space_group_name_H-M   'P 1'
#
loop_
_entity.id
_entity.type
_entity.pdbx_description
1 polymer ?
#
loop_
_entity_poly.entity_id
_entity_poly.type
_entity_poly.pdbx_seq_one_letter_code
_entity_poly.pdbx_strand_id
1 'polypeptide(L)'
;TDTRLIGNVVARSEEFGEIVGYENHSGQTYLGPGVRPLATVTTGEGNNAQDDTEGARYRNVVGSYLHGALLPKNPAIADFLISAAVRRRYGTDITTEVTADAGELSITQLEEQARRVAVGRPR
;
A
#
# COMPACT_ATOMS: atom_id res chain seq x y z
N THR A 1 21.73 15.86 9.09
CA THR A 1 20.43 16.54 9.12
C THR A 1 19.42 15.55 9.62
N ASP A 2 18.96 15.73 10.85
CA ASP A 2 18.08 14.81 11.58
C ASP A 2 16.62 15.28 11.44
N THR A 3 16.09 15.20 10.22
CA THR A 3 14.74 15.67 9.92
C THR A 3 13.81 14.46 9.88
N ARG A 4 12.91 14.36 10.86
CA ARG A 4 11.90 13.30 10.93
C ARG A 4 10.84 13.54 9.86
N LEU A 5 10.59 12.55 9.01
CA LEU A 5 9.63 12.63 7.91
C LEU A 5 8.25 12.28 8.45
N ILE A 6 7.34 13.25 8.46
CA ILE A 6 6.01 13.13 9.08
C ILE A 6 4.95 13.69 8.12
N GLY A 7 4.06 12.85 7.61
CA GLY A 7 2.98 13.31 6.74
C GLY A 7 2.21 12.19 6.03
N ASN A 8 1.14 12.57 5.32
CA ASN A 8 0.49 11.66 4.39
C ASN A 8 1.39 11.41 3.19
N VAL A 9 1.51 10.13 2.81
CA VAL A 9 2.23 9.73 1.60
C VAL A 9 1.22 9.24 0.58
N VAL A 10 1.40 9.68 -0.66
CA VAL A 10 0.73 9.13 -1.84
C VAL A 10 1.81 8.60 -2.75
N ALA A 11 1.66 7.36 -3.19
CA ALA A 11 2.60 6.69 -4.08
C ALA A 11 1.85 5.91 -5.15
N ARG A 12 2.46 5.75 -6.33
CA ARG A 12 1.90 5.02 -7.46
C ARG A 12 2.65 3.70 -7.67
N SER A 13 1.90 2.60 -7.60
CA SER A 13 2.37 1.26 -7.92
C SER A 13 1.76 0.79 -9.24
N GLU A 14 2.57 0.17 -10.10
CA GLU A 14 2.07 -0.50 -11.31
C GLU A 14 1.18 -1.71 -10.97
N GLU A 15 1.46 -2.38 -9.84
CA GLU A 15 0.79 -3.62 -9.44
C GLU A 15 -0.45 -3.36 -8.57
N PHE A 16 -0.39 -2.34 -7.71
CA PHE A 16 -1.43 -2.07 -6.70
C PHE A 16 -2.17 -0.74 -6.90
N GLY A 17 -1.86 0.00 -7.96
CA GLY A 17 -2.43 1.33 -8.21
C GLY A 17 -1.93 2.37 -7.21
N GLU A 18 -2.80 3.32 -6.86
CA GLU A 18 -2.47 4.34 -5.86
C GLU A 18 -2.42 3.73 -4.46
N ILE A 19 -1.32 4.02 -3.75
CA ILE A 19 -1.06 3.62 -2.38
C ILE A 19 -1.06 4.87 -1.50
N VAL A 20 -1.85 4.84 -0.43
CA VAL A 20 -1.98 5.94 0.53
C VAL A 20 -1.60 5.47 1.92
N GLY A 21 -0.79 6.26 2.62
CA GLY A 21 -0.32 5.95 3.96
C GLY A 21 0.11 7.17 4.75
N TYR A 22 0.84 6.93 5.84
CA TYR A 22 1.42 7.97 6.69
C TYR A 22 2.86 7.62 7.02
N GLU A 23 3.81 8.51 6.74
CA GLU A 23 5.22 8.31 7.11
C GLU A 23 5.50 8.94 8.49
N ASN A 24 6.33 8.26 9.28
CA ASN A 24 6.78 8.73 10.58
C ASN A 24 8.10 8.04 10.97
N HIS A 25 9.14 8.24 10.19
CA HIS A 25 10.45 7.61 10.43
C HIS A 25 11.60 8.58 10.17
N SER A 26 12.76 8.27 10.75
CA SER A 26 14.06 8.89 10.46
C SER A 26 15.00 7.95 9.70
N GLY A 27 14.64 6.67 9.58
CA GLY A 27 15.41 5.69 8.82
C GLY A 27 15.36 5.99 7.33
N GLN A 28 16.50 5.80 6.66
CA GLN A 28 16.63 5.90 5.21
C GLN A 28 16.98 4.52 4.66
N THR A 29 16.09 3.95 3.86
CA THR A 29 16.30 2.65 3.21
C THR A 29 16.80 2.87 1.79
N TYR A 30 17.84 2.11 1.43
CA TYR A 30 18.34 2.01 0.06
C TYR A 30 18.18 0.56 -0.38
N LEU A 31 17.54 0.35 -1.54
CA LEU A 31 17.24 -0.99 -2.00
C LEU A 31 18.51 -1.70 -2.51
N GLY A 32 18.68 -2.94 -2.07
CA GLY A 32 19.76 -3.79 -2.55
C GLY A 32 19.54 -4.30 -3.97
N PRO A 33 20.58 -4.85 -4.63
CA PRO A 33 20.47 -5.38 -5.97
C PRO A 33 19.36 -6.43 -6.12
N GLY A 34 18.57 -6.33 -7.18
CA GLY A 34 17.49 -7.27 -7.48
C GLY A 34 16.20 -7.06 -6.68
N VAL A 35 16.13 -6.02 -5.83
CA VAL A 35 14.90 -5.58 -5.17
C VAL A 35 14.38 -4.34 -5.90
N ARG A 36 13.10 -4.35 -6.28
CA ARG A 36 12.44 -3.19 -6.90
C ARG A 36 11.63 -2.44 -5.83
N PRO A 37 11.38 -1.13 -5.98
CA PRO A 37 10.49 -0.41 -5.09
C PRO A 37 9.05 -0.94 -5.21
N LEU A 38 8.27 -0.74 -4.15
CA LEU A 38 6.84 -1.05 -4.17
C LEU A 38 6.07 -0.04 -5.04
N ALA A 39 6.46 1.24 -4.94
CA ALA A 39 5.84 2.35 -5.65
C ALA A 39 6.81 3.51 -5.85
N THR A 40 6.46 4.42 -6.76
CA THR A 40 7.09 5.75 -6.88
C THR A 40 6.28 6.76 -6.08
N VAL A 41 6.94 7.58 -5.27
CA VAL A 41 6.28 8.58 -4.43
C VAL A 41 5.82 9.76 -5.27
N THR A 42 4.60 10.24 -5.02
CA THR A 42 4.05 11.47 -5.62
C THR A 42 3.83 12.57 -4.58
N THR A 43 3.73 12.22 -3.30
CA THR A 43 3.66 13.14 -2.16
C THR A 43 4.26 12.45 -0.93
N GLY A 44 5.13 13.14 -0.19
CA GLY A 44 5.93 12.57 0.90
C GLY A 44 7.33 12.19 0.43
N GLU A 45 8.04 11.37 1.20
CA GLU A 45 9.44 11.02 0.93
C GLU A 45 9.64 9.51 0.70
N GLY A 46 8.93 8.66 1.45
CA GLY A 46 9.00 7.20 1.30
C GLY A 46 10.28 6.60 1.87
N ASN A 47 11.04 5.85 1.07
CA ASN A 47 12.22 5.11 1.51
C ASN A 47 13.34 6.00 2.03
N ASN A 48 13.60 7.12 1.37
CA ASN A 48 14.66 8.08 1.67
C ASN A 48 14.40 9.41 0.94
N ALA A 49 15.18 10.45 1.25
CA ALA A 49 14.98 11.80 0.72
C ALA A 49 15.56 12.05 -0.70
N GLN A 50 15.89 11.00 -1.46
CA GLN A 50 16.63 11.12 -2.72
C GLN A 50 16.03 10.30 -3.86
N ASP A 51 15.50 9.12 -3.57
CA ASP A 51 15.15 8.14 -4.60
C ASP A 51 13.72 8.28 -5.13
N ASP A 52 12.86 9.06 -4.48
CA ASP A 52 11.42 9.19 -4.79
C ASP A 52 10.69 7.83 -4.88
N THR A 53 11.12 6.85 -4.07
CA THR A 53 10.53 5.51 -4.03
C THR A 53 9.97 5.19 -2.66
N GLU A 54 8.94 4.36 -2.62
CA GLU A 54 8.36 3.85 -1.39
C GLU A 54 8.44 2.32 -1.36
N GLY A 55 8.84 1.79 -0.20
CA GLY A 55 8.83 0.39 0.13
C GLY A 55 9.71 -0.49 -0.75
N ALA A 56 9.47 -1.79 -0.65
CA ALA A 56 10.22 -2.82 -1.36
C ALA A 56 9.31 -3.94 -1.86
N ARG A 57 9.70 -4.51 -3.01
CA ARG A 57 9.01 -5.59 -3.70
C ARG A 57 10.01 -6.67 -4.06
N TYR A 58 9.82 -7.86 -3.49
CA TYR A 58 10.62 -9.04 -3.85
C TYR A 58 9.78 -10.30 -3.76
N ARG A 59 9.47 -10.92 -4.92
CA ARG A 59 8.52 -12.04 -5.02
C ARG A 59 7.20 -11.63 -4.33
N ASN A 60 6.74 -12.42 -3.35
CA ASN A 60 5.51 -12.13 -2.59
C ASN A 60 5.73 -11.23 -1.36
N VAL A 61 6.94 -10.71 -1.15
CA VAL A 61 7.25 -9.84 0.00
C VAL A 61 6.83 -8.40 -0.30
N VAL A 62 6.03 -7.83 0.61
CA VAL A 62 5.71 -6.40 0.73
C VAL A 62 6.58 -5.80 1.82
N GLY A 63 7.44 -4.83 1.48
CA GLY A 63 8.00 -3.89 2.44
C GLY A 63 7.39 -2.50 2.23
N SER A 64 7.09 -1.78 3.31
CA SER A 64 6.60 -0.40 3.24
C SER A 64 6.89 0.33 4.55
N TYR A 65 7.24 1.61 4.48
CA TYR A 65 7.36 2.52 5.62
C TYR A 65 6.03 3.13 6.03
N LEU A 66 5.00 3.01 5.19
CA LEU A 66 3.68 3.57 5.45
C LEU A 66 3.06 2.96 6.71
N HIS A 67 2.87 3.83 7.70
CA HIS A 67 2.21 3.53 8.95
C HIS A 67 0.70 3.74 8.88
N GLY A 68 0.03 3.27 9.94
CA GLY A 68 -1.43 3.24 10.06
C GLY A 68 -2.01 1.95 9.47
N ALA A 69 -3.32 1.95 9.23
CA ALA A 69 -4.02 0.82 8.64
C ALA A 69 -3.70 0.71 7.13
N LEU A 70 -2.52 0.20 6.79
CA LEU A 70 -2.05 0.07 5.40
C LEU A 70 -3.01 -0.75 4.55
N LEU A 71 -3.39 -1.95 5.01
CA LEU A 71 -4.20 -2.87 4.22
C LEU A 71 -5.64 -2.35 3.97
N PRO A 72 -6.37 -1.82 4.98
CA PRO A 72 -7.69 -1.24 4.74
C PRO A 72 -7.70 -0.01 3.82
N LYS A 73 -6.62 0.79 3.82
CA LYS A 73 -6.48 1.93 2.91
C LYS A 73 -6.09 1.51 1.49
N ASN A 74 -5.50 0.32 1.35
CA ASN A 74 -4.94 -0.17 0.09
C ASN A 74 -5.42 -1.61 -0.19
N PRO A 75 -6.72 -1.83 -0.46
CA PRO A 75 -7.32 -3.15 -0.64
C PRO A 75 -6.60 -4.05 -1.66
N ALA A 76 -6.10 -3.49 -2.76
CA ALA A 76 -5.33 -4.24 -3.75
C ALA A 76 -4.09 -4.97 -3.17
N ILE A 77 -3.43 -4.37 -2.16
CA ILE A 77 -2.31 -5.02 -1.45
C ILE A 77 -2.84 -6.15 -0.55
N ALA A 78 -3.98 -5.94 0.12
CA ALA A 78 -4.62 -6.95 0.95
C ALA A 78 -5.05 -8.16 0.11
N ASP A 79 -5.74 -7.92 -1.01
CA ASP A 79 -6.20 -8.94 -1.95
C ASP A 79 -5.04 -9.74 -2.52
N PHE A 80 -3.93 -9.07 -2.87
CA PHE A 80 -2.71 -9.73 -3.29
C PHE A 80 -2.17 -10.69 -2.22
N LEU A 81 -2.05 -10.23 -0.97
CA LEU A 81 -1.52 -11.05 0.12
C LEU A 81 -2.39 -12.28 0.39
N ILE A 82 -3.71 -12.11 0.41
CA ILE A 82 -4.66 -13.21 0.63
C ILE A 82 -4.61 -14.18 -0.55
N SER A 83 -4.66 -13.68 -1.78
CA SER A 83 -4.58 -14.49 -3.00
C SER A 83 -3.27 -15.28 -3.06
N ALA A 84 -2.13 -14.66 -2.74
CA ALA A 84 -0.84 -15.31 -2.71
C ALA A 84 -0.78 -16.42 -1.63
N ALA A 85 -1.40 -16.20 -0.47
CA ALA A 85 -1.48 -17.19 0.59
C ALA A 85 -2.35 -18.39 0.19
N VAL A 86 -3.52 -18.15 -0.43
CA VAL A 86 -4.43 -19.19 -0.92
C VAL A 86 -3.75 -20.03 -2.01
N ARG A 87 -3.16 -19.38 -3.02
CA ARG A 87 -2.39 -20.07 -4.08
C ARG A 87 -1.29 -20.95 -3.50
N ARG A 88 -0.53 -20.45 -2.53
CA ARG A 88 0.55 -21.20 -1.89
C ARG A 88 0.04 -22.40 -1.11
N ARG A 89 -1.09 -22.27 -0.40
CA ARG A 89 -1.62 -23.32 0.48
C ARG A 89 -2.41 -24.38 -0.27
N TYR A 90 -3.19 -23.98 -1.27
CA TYR A 90 -4.20 -24.81 -1.92
C TYR A 90 -3.98 -25.02 -3.42
N GLY A 91 -3.02 -24.31 -4.03
CA GLY A 91 -2.75 -24.43 -5.47
C GLY A 91 -3.85 -23.85 -6.38
N THR A 92 -4.77 -23.06 -5.82
CA THR A 92 -5.89 -22.45 -6.55
C THR A 92 -5.90 -20.94 -6.41
N ASP A 93 -6.50 -20.27 -7.38
CA ASP A 93 -6.89 -18.87 -7.32
C ASP A 93 -8.14 -18.66 -6.46
N ILE A 94 -8.28 -17.47 -5.89
CA ILE A 94 -9.54 -17.02 -5.30
C ILE A 94 -10.45 -16.59 -6.45
N THR A 95 -11.55 -17.30 -6.62
CA THR A 95 -12.62 -16.88 -7.51
C THR A 95 -13.55 -15.94 -6.75
N THR A 96 -13.68 -14.71 -7.23
CA THR A 96 -14.60 -13.72 -6.68
C THR A 96 -16.03 -14.04 -7.16
N GLU A 97 -16.59 -15.15 -6.70
CA GLU A 97 -18.06 -15.24 -6.62
C GLU A 97 -18.48 -14.39 -5.41
N VAL A 98 -18.57 -13.09 -5.64
CA VAL A 98 -19.14 -12.17 -4.65
C VAL A 98 -20.63 -12.51 -4.58
N THR A 99 -21.04 -13.27 -3.58
CA THR A 99 -22.44 -13.32 -3.19
C THR A 99 -22.80 -11.90 -2.80
N ALA A 100 -23.63 -11.24 -3.60
CA ALA A 100 -24.07 -9.87 -3.35
C ALA A 100 -24.74 -9.82 -1.97
N ASP A 101 -23.99 -9.41 -0.95
CA ASP A 101 -24.56 -9.14 0.35
C ASP A 101 -25.27 -7.78 0.27
N ALA A 102 -26.57 -7.79 0.54
CA ALA A 102 -27.52 -6.72 0.27
C ALA A 102 -27.45 -5.60 1.32
N GLY A 103 -26.25 -5.01 1.48
CA GLY A 103 -26.02 -3.82 2.30
C GLY A 103 -26.06 -2.53 1.45
N GLU A 104 -26.51 -1.44 2.07
CA GLU A 104 -26.85 -0.13 1.46
C GLU A 104 -25.69 0.57 0.71
N LEU A 105 -24.46 0.04 0.79
CA LEU A 105 -23.30 0.43 -0.01
C LEU A 105 -22.49 -0.82 -0.41
N SER A 106 -22.07 -0.91 -1.67
CA SER A 106 -21.15 -1.96 -2.11
C SER A 106 -19.79 -1.81 -1.44
N ILE A 107 -19.04 -2.90 -1.25
CA ILE A 107 -17.69 -2.90 -0.67
C ILE A 107 -16.80 -1.84 -1.36
N THR A 108 -16.89 -1.75 -2.69
CA THR A 108 -16.18 -0.74 -3.50
C THR A 108 -16.49 0.70 -3.09
N GLN A 109 -17.74 1.01 -2.74
CA GLN A 109 -18.13 2.36 -2.30
C GLN A 109 -17.54 2.71 -0.94
N LEU A 110 -17.47 1.74 -0.02
CA LEU A 110 -16.84 1.92 1.29
C LEU A 110 -15.33 2.12 1.18
N GLU A 111 -14.67 1.37 0.30
CA GLU A 111 -13.23 1.52 0.02
C GLU A 111 -12.91 2.92 -0.53
N GLU A 112 -13.68 3.38 -1.52
CA GLU A 112 -13.50 4.69 -2.12
C GLU A 112 -13.74 5.82 -1.11
N GLN A 113 -14.77 5.70 -0.26
CA GLN A 113 -14.99 6.65 0.82
C GLN A 113 -13.83 6.66 1.83
N ALA A 114 -13.34 5.50 2.24
CA ALA A 114 -12.21 5.39 3.17
C ALA A 114 -10.94 6.01 2.59
N ARG A 115 -10.65 5.78 1.29
CA ARG A 115 -9.53 6.42 0.56
C ARG A 115 -9.68 7.94 0.56
N ARG A 116 -10.84 8.45 0.17
CA ARG A 116 -11.09 9.91 0.10
C ARG A 116 -10.87 10.59 1.45
N VAL A 117 -11.38 10.00 2.53
CA VAL A 117 -11.20 10.53 3.89
C VAL A 117 -9.72 10.48 4.31
N ALA A 118 -9.00 9.42 3.95
CA ALA A 118 -7.59 9.28 4.27
C ALA A 118 -6.72 10.33 3.55
N VAL A 119 -6.99 10.59 2.27
CA VAL A 119 -6.28 11.60 1.47
C VAL A 119 -6.56 13.02 1.96
N GLY A 120 -7.81 13.32 2.34
CA GLY A 120 -8.23 14.65 2.77
C GLY A 120 -7.89 15.02 4.22
N ARG A 121 -7.28 14.13 5.01
CA ARG A 121 -6.99 14.43 6.42
C ARG A 121 -5.89 15.51 6.54
N PRO A 122 -6.16 16.62 7.26
CA PRO A 122 -5.15 17.65 7.50
C PRO A 122 -3.98 17.08 8.31
N ARG A 123 -2.81 17.70 8.15
CA ARG A 123 -1.57 17.35 8.88
C ARG A 123 -1.72 17.51 10.38
#